data_AF-A0AA88YEB1-F1
#
_entry.id   AF-A0AA88YEB1-F1
#
_cell.length_a   1.000
_cell.length_b   1.000
_cell.length_c   1.000
_cell.angle_alpha   90.00
_cell.angle_beta   90.00
_cell.angle_gamma   90.00
#
_symmetry.space_group_name_H-M   'P 1'
#
loop_
_entity.id
_entity.type
_entity.pdbx_description
1 polymer ?
#
loop_
_entity_poly.entity_id
_entity_poly.type
_entity_poly.pdbx_seq_one_letter_code
_entity_poly.pdbx_strand_id
1 'polypeptide(L)'
;MTRHSKNCTAGTVYTYHERQRDTKASGYGSKSARLGKDSMKDFDCCCLTLQPCRDPVVTQEGYLYDKESILEYILKQKKEISRKLKEYDKQMKREKEELAELAKAEEESRKLAFEKANSHATEAKASSSGASGGSICNMKEGKDKDLPSFWVPTMTPDAGPLKIEKPDEKVRCPMSRKPLKMKDLFPVKFTPINDRDQSTALITKQARYVCAVTNDVLGNSVPCAVLKTSGSVVTLDCVDKLLRKDMLDPINNKKMAESDIIPLKASLYTISHC
;
A
#
# COMPACT_ATOMS: atom_id res chain seq x y z
N MET A 1 -46.60 -32.22 6.98
CA MET A 1 -45.95 -30.89 6.97
C MET A 1 -45.50 -30.56 5.56
N THR A 2 -46.25 -29.71 4.87
CA THR A 2 -45.90 -29.20 3.55
C THR A 2 -44.62 -28.37 3.68
N ARG A 3 -43.55 -28.82 3.00
CA ARG A 3 -42.27 -28.10 2.97
C ARG A 3 -42.48 -26.73 2.33
N HIS A 4 -42.40 -25.68 3.15
CA HIS A 4 -42.49 -24.27 2.76
C HIS A 4 -41.50 -23.89 1.64
N SER A 5 -40.44 -24.69 1.45
CA SER A 5 -39.45 -24.56 0.38
C SER A 5 -39.97 -24.83 -1.04
N LYS A 6 -41.24 -25.22 -1.23
CA LYS A 6 -41.85 -25.49 -2.54
C LYS A 6 -42.87 -24.42 -2.97
N ASN A 7 -43.07 -23.37 -2.17
CA ASN A 7 -43.96 -22.26 -2.56
C ASN A 7 -43.29 -21.41 -3.65
N CYS A 8 -44.05 -21.03 -4.69
CA CYS A 8 -43.54 -20.23 -5.82
C CYS A 8 -42.92 -18.88 -5.41
N THR A 9 -43.26 -18.36 -4.23
CA THR A 9 -42.72 -17.12 -3.65
C THR A 9 -41.42 -17.32 -2.84
N ALA A 10 -41.02 -18.56 -2.59
CA ALA A 10 -39.81 -18.91 -1.84
C ALA A 10 -38.66 -19.42 -2.73
N GLY A 11 -38.87 -19.53 -4.04
CA GLY A 11 -37.83 -19.86 -5.01
C GLY A 11 -36.90 -18.68 -5.25
N THR A 12 -35.59 -18.92 -5.38
CA THR A 12 -34.68 -17.89 -5.86
C THR A 12 -35.03 -17.55 -7.31
N VAL A 13 -35.21 -16.27 -7.63
CA VAL A 13 -35.52 -15.78 -8.99
C VAL A 13 -34.54 -16.35 -10.02
N TYR A 14 -33.28 -16.51 -9.61
CA TYR A 14 -32.24 -17.15 -10.40
C TYR A 14 -32.19 -18.66 -10.15
N THR A 15 -32.15 -19.41 -11.25
CA THR A 15 -31.76 -20.82 -11.23
C THR A 15 -30.28 -20.97 -10.82
N TYR A 16 -29.90 -22.15 -10.36
CA TYR A 16 -28.50 -22.46 -10.00
C TYR A 16 -27.54 -22.15 -11.17
N HIS A 17 -27.93 -22.49 -12.40
CA HIS A 17 -27.12 -22.27 -13.60
C HIS A 17 -26.99 -20.79 -13.97
N GLU A 18 -28.04 -20.00 -13.82
CA GLU A 18 -27.97 -18.55 -14.04
C GLU A 18 -27.10 -17.88 -12.98
N ARG A 19 -27.25 -18.26 -11.71
CA ARG A 19 -26.40 -17.78 -10.63
C ARG A 19 -24.93 -18.13 -10.87
N GLN A 20 -24.64 -19.31 -11.42
CA GLN A 20 -23.28 -19.71 -11.79
C GLN A 20 -22.74 -18.94 -12.99
N ARG A 21 -23.57 -18.67 -14.00
CA ARG A 21 -23.21 -17.83 -15.16
C ARG A 21 -22.94 -16.40 -14.75
N ASP A 22 -23.83 -15.78 -13.99
CA ASP A 22 -23.69 -14.41 -13.50
C ASP A 22 -22.48 -14.29 -12.58
N THR A 23 -22.26 -15.23 -11.66
CA THR A 23 -21.03 -15.23 -10.82
C THR A 23 -19.77 -15.30 -11.69
N LYS A 24 -19.77 -16.12 -12.76
CA LYS A 24 -18.61 -16.25 -13.67
C LYS A 24 -18.41 -15.00 -14.52
N ALA A 25 -19.48 -14.38 -15.00
CA ALA A 25 -19.43 -13.20 -15.86
C ALA A 25 -19.11 -11.93 -15.07
N SER A 26 -19.73 -11.73 -13.90
CA SER A 26 -19.54 -10.57 -13.05
C SER A 26 -18.22 -10.61 -12.27
N GLY A 27 -17.60 -11.79 -12.08
CA GLY A 27 -16.37 -11.96 -11.30
C GLY A 27 -16.51 -11.62 -9.81
N TYR A 28 -17.73 -11.35 -9.34
CA TYR A 28 -18.08 -11.01 -7.97
C TYR A 28 -18.84 -12.17 -7.33
N GLY A 29 -18.45 -12.53 -6.11
CA GLY A 29 -19.08 -13.60 -5.34
C GLY A 29 -18.11 -14.29 -4.40
N SER A 30 -18.62 -15.21 -3.58
CA SER A 30 -17.83 -15.99 -2.61
C SER A 30 -17.26 -17.31 -3.17
N LYS A 31 -17.40 -17.55 -4.48
CA LYS A 31 -16.91 -18.78 -5.11
C LYS A 31 -15.42 -18.65 -5.43
N SER A 32 -14.60 -19.52 -4.84
CA SER A 32 -13.18 -19.64 -5.18
C SER A 32 -12.99 -20.39 -6.50
N ALA A 33 -12.19 -19.84 -7.41
CA ALA A 33 -11.73 -20.54 -8.61
C ALA A 33 -10.23 -20.80 -8.53
N ARG A 34 -9.78 -21.98 -8.99
CA ARG A 34 -8.35 -22.27 -9.13
C ARG A 34 -7.83 -21.56 -10.38
N LEU A 35 -6.90 -20.62 -10.19
CA LEU A 35 -6.23 -19.95 -11.29
C LEU A 35 -5.23 -20.90 -11.97
N GLY A 36 -5.12 -20.78 -13.29
CA GLY A 36 -4.22 -21.60 -14.11
C GLY A 36 -2.78 -21.08 -14.11
N LYS A 37 -1.90 -21.76 -14.85
CA LYS A 37 -0.49 -21.36 -15.02
C LYS A 37 -0.37 -19.95 -15.61
N ASP A 38 -1.25 -19.61 -16.55
CA ASP A 38 -1.24 -18.33 -17.26
C ASP A 38 -1.59 -17.13 -16.37
N SER A 39 -2.12 -17.38 -15.17
CA SER A 39 -2.39 -16.34 -14.17
C SER A 39 -1.20 -16.06 -13.24
N MET A 40 -0.11 -16.82 -13.37
CA MET A 40 1.11 -16.62 -12.60
C MET A 40 2.12 -15.82 -13.40
N LYS A 41 2.72 -14.81 -12.77
CA LYS A 41 3.84 -14.05 -13.36
C LYS A 41 5.04 -14.97 -13.58
N ASP A 42 5.66 -14.87 -14.75
CA ASP A 42 6.92 -15.54 -15.03
C ASP A 42 8.08 -15.02 -14.17
N PHE A 43 9.08 -15.88 -13.96
CA PHE A 43 10.20 -15.63 -13.05
C PHE A 43 11.07 -14.44 -13.48
N ASP A 44 11.15 -14.17 -14.78
CA ASP A 44 11.94 -13.12 -15.41
C ASP A 44 11.13 -11.86 -15.76
N CYS A 45 9.83 -11.84 -15.46
CA CYS A 45 8.96 -10.69 -15.69
C CYS A 45 8.98 -9.68 -14.52
N CYS A 46 8.81 -8.40 -14.85
CA CYS A 46 8.73 -7.32 -13.88
C CYS A 46 7.42 -7.38 -13.07
N CYS A 47 7.49 -7.16 -11.76
CA CYS A 47 6.30 -7.13 -10.89
C CYS A 47 5.35 -5.94 -11.16
N LEU A 48 5.80 -4.90 -11.87
CA LEU A 48 4.97 -3.73 -12.21
C LEU A 48 4.32 -3.87 -13.60
N THR A 49 5.10 -4.21 -14.62
CA THR A 49 4.63 -4.26 -16.02
C THR A 49 4.13 -5.65 -16.42
N LEU A 50 4.47 -6.70 -15.66
CA LEU A 50 4.23 -8.11 -16.00
C LEU A 50 4.85 -8.54 -17.35
N GLN A 51 5.77 -7.75 -17.87
CA GLN A 51 6.50 -8.03 -19.10
C GLN A 51 7.91 -8.57 -18.77
N PRO A 52 8.52 -9.36 -19.68
CA PRO A 52 9.91 -9.81 -19.54
C PRO A 52 10.85 -8.64 -19.30
N CYS A 53 11.70 -8.76 -18.29
CA CYS A 53 12.59 -7.68 -17.93
C CYS A 53 13.69 -7.45 -18.97
N ARG A 54 13.97 -6.18 -19.30
CA ARG A 54 15.11 -5.80 -20.15
C ARG A 54 16.36 -5.55 -19.32
N ASP A 55 16.23 -4.66 -18.33
CA ASP A 55 17.26 -4.34 -17.35
C ASP A 55 16.75 -4.72 -15.96
N PRO A 56 16.82 -6.01 -15.59
CA PRO A 56 16.24 -6.50 -14.36
C PRO A 56 17.00 -6.00 -13.14
N VAL A 57 16.26 -5.53 -12.15
CA VAL A 57 16.74 -5.17 -10.82
C VAL A 57 15.91 -5.88 -9.77
N VAL A 58 16.55 -6.34 -8.70
CA VAL A 58 15.90 -7.05 -7.61
C VAL A 58 16.00 -6.25 -6.31
N THR A 59 14.94 -6.30 -5.52
CA THR A 59 14.94 -5.79 -4.14
C THR A 59 15.55 -6.82 -3.18
N GLN A 60 15.93 -6.39 -1.97
CA GLN A 60 16.41 -7.30 -0.91
C GLN A 60 15.46 -8.45 -0.57
N GLU A 61 14.16 -8.30 -0.86
CA GLU A 61 13.15 -9.32 -0.59
C GLU A 61 12.87 -10.26 -1.75
N GLY A 62 13.59 -10.10 -2.87
CA GLY A 62 13.47 -10.98 -4.02
C GLY A 62 12.39 -10.61 -5.03
N TYR A 63 11.84 -9.39 -4.98
CA TYR A 63 10.94 -8.91 -6.05
C TYR A 63 11.74 -8.35 -7.21
N LEU A 64 11.46 -8.86 -8.41
CA LEU A 64 12.07 -8.46 -9.67
C LEU A 64 11.30 -7.29 -10.32
N TYR A 65 12.03 -6.28 -10.79
CA TYR A 65 11.48 -5.14 -11.50
C TYR A 65 12.36 -4.80 -12.70
N ASP A 66 11.77 -4.13 -13.69
CA ASP A 66 12.54 -3.37 -14.66
C ASP A 66 13.06 -2.09 -14.04
N LYS A 67 14.33 -1.78 -14.32
CA LYS A 67 15.00 -0.58 -13.82
C LYS A 67 14.24 0.70 -14.18
N GLU A 68 13.75 0.81 -15.41
CA GLU A 68 12.99 2.00 -15.85
C GLU A 68 11.68 2.14 -15.06
N SER A 69 10.87 1.07 -15.04
CA SER A 69 9.55 1.08 -14.39
C SER A 69 9.62 1.35 -12.89
N ILE A 70 10.59 0.77 -12.18
CA ILE A 70 10.72 1.01 -10.73
C ILE A 70 11.20 2.42 -10.43
N LEU A 71 12.03 3.02 -11.29
CA LEU A 71 12.50 4.39 -11.13
C LEU A 71 11.37 5.38 -11.39
N GLU A 72 10.57 5.17 -12.43
CA GLU A 72 9.36 5.96 -12.68
C GLU A 72 8.40 5.90 -11.49
N TYR A 73 8.18 4.71 -10.94
CA TYR A 73 7.38 4.52 -9.74
C TYR A 73 7.93 5.32 -8.54
N ILE A 74 9.24 5.23 -8.25
CA ILE A 74 9.88 5.98 -7.16
C ILE A 74 9.73 7.49 -7.36
N LEU A 75 9.91 7.99 -8.58
CA LEU A 75 9.74 9.41 -8.89
C LEU A 75 8.30 9.86 -8.69
N LYS A 76 7.32 9.05 -9.13
CA LYS A 76 5.89 9.33 -8.92
C LYS A 76 5.55 9.38 -7.43
N GLN A 77 6.02 8.40 -6.65
CA GLN A 77 5.80 8.36 -5.20
C GLN A 77 6.44 9.57 -4.48
N LYS A 78 7.67 9.96 -4.85
CA LYS A 78 8.30 11.16 -4.29
C LYS A 78 7.52 12.44 -4.61
N LYS A 79 6.99 12.56 -5.84
CA LYS A 79 6.13 13.70 -6.22
C LYS A 79 4.86 13.73 -5.38
N GLU A 80 4.17 12.59 -5.23
CA GLU A 80 2.96 12.46 -4.41
C GLU A 80 3.22 12.81 -2.93
N ILE A 81 4.30 12.29 -2.35
CA ILE A 81 4.73 12.60 -0.97
C ILE A 81 5.00 14.10 -0.84
N SER A 82 5.73 14.71 -1.77
CA SER A 82 6.02 16.14 -1.74
C SER A 82 4.75 17.00 -1.86
N ARG A 83 3.74 16.54 -2.60
CA ARG A 83 2.44 17.21 -2.70
C ARG A 83 1.71 17.18 -1.37
N LYS A 84 1.60 15.99 -0.76
CA LYS A 84 0.94 15.79 0.54
C LYS A 84 1.64 16.56 1.66
N LEU A 85 2.98 16.59 1.68
CA LEU A 85 3.74 17.38 2.66
C LEU A 85 3.45 18.87 2.54
N LYS A 86 3.38 19.41 1.32
CA LYS A 86 3.01 20.82 1.10
C LYS A 86 1.59 21.14 1.55
N GLU A 87 0.66 20.21 1.37
CA GLU A 87 -0.73 20.34 1.86
C GLU A 87 -0.77 20.33 3.39
N TYR A 88 -0.04 19.41 4.01
CA TYR A 88 0.13 19.33 5.47
C TYR A 88 0.76 20.60 6.06
N ASP A 89 1.85 21.10 5.47
CA ASP A 89 2.52 22.32 5.93
C ASP A 89 1.62 23.55 5.83
N LYS A 90 0.76 23.62 4.81
CA LYS A 90 -0.24 24.69 4.67
C LYS A 90 -1.31 24.59 5.75
N GLN A 91 -1.79 23.39 6.05
CA GLN A 91 -2.75 23.16 7.12
C GLN A 91 -2.16 23.56 8.48
N MET A 92 -0.94 23.08 8.80
CA MET A 92 -0.25 23.41 10.05
C MET A 92 -0.01 24.91 10.22
N LYS A 93 0.28 25.64 9.14
CA LYS A 93 0.42 27.10 9.18
C LYS A 93 -0.91 27.79 9.51
N ARG A 94 -1.99 27.40 8.84
CA ARG A 94 -3.33 27.96 9.09
C ARG A 94 -3.78 27.70 10.53
N GLU A 95 -3.64 26.46 11.01
CA GLU A 95 -4.00 26.09 12.39
C GLU A 95 -3.16 26.87 13.42
N LYS A 96 -1.87 27.12 13.13
CA LYS A 96 -1.01 27.92 14.00
C LYS A 96 -1.40 29.40 14.02
N GLU A 97 -1.81 29.96 12.88
CA GLU A 97 -2.29 31.34 12.78
C GLU A 97 -3.61 31.53 13.54
N GLU A 98 -4.59 30.64 13.31
CA GLU A 98 -5.88 30.63 14.02
C GLU A 98 -5.68 30.50 15.54
N LEU A 99 -4.82 29.60 15.98
CA LEU A 99 -4.52 29.42 17.41
C LEU A 99 -3.81 30.64 18.01
N ALA A 100 -2.96 31.33 17.25
CA ALA A 100 -2.32 32.56 17.71
C ALA A 100 -3.30 33.74 17.79
N GLU A 101 -4.27 33.83 16.88
CA GLU A 101 -5.35 34.82 16.93
C GLU A 101 -6.29 34.59 18.11
N LEU A 102 -6.69 33.32 18.35
CA LEU A 102 -7.49 32.94 19.51
C LEU A 102 -6.77 33.23 20.83
N ALA A 103 -5.47 32.93 20.93
CA ALA A 103 -4.68 33.26 22.12
C ALA A 103 -4.60 34.77 22.37
N LYS A 104 -4.42 35.59 21.32
CA LYS A 104 -4.44 37.05 21.45
C LYS A 104 -5.81 37.56 21.91
N ALA A 105 -6.90 37.06 21.33
CA ALA A 105 -8.26 37.43 21.72
C ALA A 105 -8.56 37.03 23.18
N GLU A 106 -8.09 35.85 23.61
CA GLU A 106 -8.21 35.41 25.00
C GLU A 106 -7.43 36.35 25.95
N GLU A 107 -6.20 36.71 25.62
CA GLU A 107 -5.41 37.67 26.40
C GLU A 107 -6.06 39.05 26.48
N GLU A 108 -6.62 39.55 25.38
CA GLU A 108 -7.35 40.81 25.34
C GLU A 108 -8.61 40.76 26.20
N SER A 109 -9.40 39.68 26.09
CA SER A 109 -10.58 39.49 26.93
C SER A 109 -10.24 39.40 28.42
N ARG A 110 -9.11 38.76 28.76
CA ARG A 110 -8.62 38.66 30.14
C ARG A 110 -8.18 40.01 30.69
N LYS A 111 -7.49 40.83 29.88
CA LYS A 111 -7.11 42.20 30.25
C LYS A 111 -8.35 43.07 30.50
N LEU A 112 -9.33 43.02 29.58
CA LEU A 112 -10.59 43.76 29.72
C LEU A 112 -11.40 43.32 30.95
N ALA A 113 -11.43 42.01 31.24
CA ALA A 113 -12.08 41.49 32.44
C ALA A 113 -11.40 41.97 33.73
N PHE A 114 -10.07 42.01 33.75
CA PHE A 114 -9.29 42.54 34.87
C PHE A 114 -9.52 44.05 35.07
N GLU A 115 -9.51 44.84 34.01
CA GLU A 115 -9.80 46.29 34.08
C GLU A 115 -11.20 46.56 34.62
N LYS A 116 -12.22 45.82 34.14
CA LYS A 116 -13.59 45.91 34.67
C LYS A 116 -13.66 45.54 36.16
N ALA A 117 -12.99 44.46 36.57
CA ALA A 117 -12.96 44.04 37.98
C ALA A 117 -12.30 45.10 38.89
N ASN A 118 -11.25 45.76 38.42
CA ASN A 118 -10.58 46.84 39.16
C ASN A 118 -11.44 48.13 39.23
N SER A 119 -12.20 48.44 38.17
CA SER A 119 -13.12 49.59 38.17
C SER A 119 -14.37 49.41 39.07
N HIS A 120 -14.72 48.17 39.42
CA HIS A 120 -15.84 47.83 40.31
C HIS A 120 -15.42 47.59 41.79
N ALA A 121 -14.17 47.92 42.16
CA ALA A 121 -13.69 47.77 43.54
C ALA A 121 -14.26 48.82 44.53
N THR A 122 -15.06 49.77 44.06
CA THR A 122 -15.93 50.60 44.90
C THR A 122 -17.38 50.16 44.66
N GLU A 123 -17.96 49.50 45.66
CA GLU A 123 -19.38 49.07 45.80
C GLU A 123 -19.71 47.57 45.60
N ALA A 124 -19.84 46.91 46.76
CA ALA A 124 -20.90 45.97 47.18
C ALA A 124 -21.06 44.57 46.55
N LYS A 125 -20.74 43.58 47.40
CA LYS A 125 -21.54 42.41 47.85
C LYS A 125 -22.74 41.89 47.02
N ALA A 126 -22.67 40.58 46.80
CA ALA A 126 -23.74 39.56 46.80
C ALA A 126 -24.71 39.44 45.60
N SER A 127 -24.61 38.32 44.87
CA SER A 127 -25.67 37.29 44.84
C SER A 127 -25.28 36.10 43.97
N SER A 128 -25.49 34.91 44.52
CA SER A 128 -25.42 33.58 43.94
C SER A 128 -26.38 33.35 42.76
N SER A 129 -25.96 32.58 41.75
CA SER A 129 -26.88 31.68 41.03
C SER A 129 -26.15 30.61 40.20
N GLY A 130 -26.20 29.37 40.69
CA GLY A 130 -26.60 28.19 39.92
C GLY A 130 -25.72 27.74 38.76
N ALA A 131 -24.87 26.75 39.04
CA ALA A 131 -24.38 25.83 38.03
C ALA A 131 -25.56 25.11 37.34
N SER A 132 -25.85 25.46 36.09
CA SER A 132 -26.80 24.72 35.25
C SER A 132 -26.07 23.57 34.56
N GLY A 133 -26.37 22.35 35.01
CA GLY A 133 -25.98 21.14 34.30
C GLY A 133 -26.48 21.18 32.86
N GLY A 134 -25.57 20.92 31.91
CA GLY A 134 -25.84 20.91 30.48
C GLY A 134 -26.98 19.96 30.14
N SER A 135 -28.15 20.52 29.86
CA SER A 135 -29.32 19.77 29.44
C SER A 135 -29.19 19.50 27.94
N ILE A 136 -29.19 18.22 27.57
CA ILE A 136 -28.96 17.69 26.21
C ILE A 136 -30.19 17.87 25.28
N CYS A 137 -31.00 18.89 25.51
CA CYS A 137 -32.24 19.12 24.76
C CYS A 137 -32.22 20.50 24.08
N ASN A 138 -32.39 20.50 22.75
CA ASN A 138 -32.51 21.69 21.89
C ASN A 138 -33.77 22.55 22.15
N MET A 139 -34.50 22.28 23.24
CA MET A 139 -35.78 22.91 23.59
C MET A 139 -35.66 24.15 24.48
N LYS A 140 -34.43 24.58 24.83
CA LYS A 140 -34.19 25.83 25.53
C LYS A 140 -33.34 26.75 24.65
N GLU A 141 -33.61 28.05 24.71
CA GLU A 141 -32.93 29.13 23.96
C GLU A 141 -33.37 29.36 22.50
N GLY A 142 -34.61 29.01 22.13
CA GLY A 142 -35.18 29.40 20.82
C GLY A 142 -34.65 28.60 19.61
N LYS A 143 -33.90 27.53 19.85
CA LYS A 143 -33.38 26.58 18.86
C LYS A 143 -34.41 25.54 18.39
N ASP A 144 -35.67 25.65 18.84
CA ASP A 144 -36.78 24.77 18.45
C ASP A 144 -37.09 24.79 16.94
N LYS A 145 -36.65 25.83 16.22
CA LYS A 145 -36.86 25.99 14.78
C LYS A 145 -35.71 25.45 13.94
N ASP A 146 -34.54 25.23 14.55
CA ASP A 146 -33.34 24.73 13.88
C ASP A 146 -33.19 23.23 14.14
N LEU A 147 -34.04 22.43 13.48
CA LEU A 147 -33.85 20.98 13.48
C LEU A 147 -32.78 20.63 12.44
N PRO A 148 -31.61 20.07 12.84
CA PRO A 148 -30.60 19.66 11.89
C PRO A 148 -31.11 18.46 11.09
N SER A 149 -31.58 18.71 9.87
CA SER A 149 -31.96 17.67 8.94
C SER A 149 -30.72 17.19 8.18
N PHE A 150 -30.24 15.99 8.52
CA PHE A 150 -29.11 15.34 7.86
C PHE A 150 -29.27 15.18 6.34
N TRP A 151 -30.51 15.19 5.84
CA TRP A 151 -30.82 15.02 4.41
C TRP A 151 -30.89 16.34 3.61
N VAL A 152 -30.73 17.48 4.27
CA VAL A 152 -30.75 18.80 3.61
C VAL A 152 -29.31 19.32 3.53
N PRO A 153 -28.71 19.45 2.33
CA PRO A 153 -27.30 19.81 2.16
C PRO A 153 -26.85 21.12 2.83
N THR A 154 -27.75 22.05 3.13
CA THR A 154 -27.43 23.31 3.83
C THR A 154 -27.46 23.20 5.36
N MET A 155 -28.00 22.10 5.90
CA MET A 155 -28.16 21.85 7.34
C MET A 155 -27.41 20.59 7.81
N THR A 156 -26.66 19.94 6.91
CA THR A 156 -25.71 18.91 7.30
C THR A 156 -24.61 19.57 8.14
N PRO A 157 -24.26 19.03 9.32
CA PRO A 157 -23.08 19.48 10.02
C PRO A 157 -21.90 19.34 9.06
N ASP A 158 -21.29 20.45 8.68
CA ASP A 158 -20.10 20.43 7.83
C ASP A 158 -19.08 19.52 8.51
N ALA A 159 -18.70 18.45 7.82
CA ALA A 159 -17.53 17.69 8.24
C ALA A 159 -16.37 18.69 8.17
N GLY A 160 -15.91 19.14 9.35
CA GLY A 160 -14.82 20.09 9.45
C GLY A 160 -13.63 19.67 8.58
N PRO A 161 -12.79 20.61 8.14
CA PRO A 161 -11.70 20.31 7.21
C PRO A 161 -10.92 19.10 7.72
N LEU A 162 -10.86 18.06 6.88
CA LEU A 162 -10.21 16.79 7.24
C LEU A 162 -8.77 17.11 7.67
N LYS A 163 -8.45 16.80 8.94
CA LYS A 163 -7.08 16.93 9.44
C LYS A 163 -6.18 15.96 8.69
N ILE A 164 -5.33 16.50 7.82
CA ILE A 164 -4.36 15.71 7.09
C ILE A 164 -3.31 15.27 8.10
N GLU A 165 -3.21 13.96 8.34
CA GLU A 165 -2.14 13.40 9.16
C GLU A 165 -0.78 13.58 8.47
N LYS A 166 0.29 13.66 9.29
CA LYS A 166 1.65 13.83 8.76
C LYS A 166 1.96 12.73 7.73
N PRO A 167 2.17 13.08 6.45
CA PRO A 167 2.44 12.08 5.43
C PRO A 167 3.78 11.37 5.65
N ASP A 168 3.82 10.06 5.43
CA ASP A 168 5.05 9.28 5.43
C ASP A 168 6.01 9.75 4.33
N GLU A 169 7.25 10.10 4.70
CA GLU A 169 8.27 10.57 3.75
C GLU A 169 8.93 9.43 2.96
N LYS A 170 8.73 8.18 3.39
CA LYS A 170 9.43 7.02 2.84
C LYS A 170 8.65 6.44 1.66
N VAL A 171 9.31 6.34 0.51
CA VAL A 171 8.81 5.56 -0.62
C VAL A 171 8.78 4.08 -0.23
N ARG A 172 7.67 3.39 -0.50
CA ARG A 172 7.48 1.98 -0.17
C ARG A 172 7.48 1.12 -1.42
N CYS A 173 7.87 -0.14 -1.28
CA CYS A 173 7.79 -1.13 -2.34
C CYS A 173 6.32 -1.46 -2.66
N PRO A 174 5.93 -1.56 -3.95
CA PRO A 174 4.54 -1.83 -4.34
C PRO A 174 4.07 -3.22 -3.91
N MET A 175 4.97 -4.20 -3.80
CA MET A 175 4.61 -5.59 -3.43
C MET A 175 4.68 -5.83 -1.92
N SER A 176 5.72 -5.32 -1.24
CA SER A 176 5.98 -5.65 0.17
C SER A 176 5.68 -4.54 1.16
N ARG A 177 5.41 -3.32 0.70
CA ARG A 177 5.17 -2.12 1.52
C ARG A 177 6.33 -1.71 2.44
N LYS A 178 7.49 -2.37 2.35
CA LYS A 178 8.72 -1.97 3.04
C LYS A 178 9.34 -0.72 2.42
N PRO A 179 10.09 0.10 3.17
CA PRO A 179 10.76 1.27 2.62
C PRO A 179 11.75 0.85 1.53
N LEU A 180 11.72 1.53 0.39
CA LEU A 180 12.54 1.24 -0.79
C LEU A 180 13.37 2.46 -1.18
N LYS A 181 14.69 2.31 -1.26
CA LYS A 181 15.59 3.31 -1.84
C LYS A 181 16.23 2.78 -3.11
N MET A 182 16.70 3.69 -3.96
CA MET A 182 17.39 3.33 -5.20
C MET A 182 18.67 2.52 -4.97
N LYS A 183 19.33 2.70 -3.82
CA LYS A 183 20.54 1.94 -3.44
C LYS A 183 20.24 0.48 -3.05
N ASP A 184 18.99 0.18 -2.71
CA ASP A 184 18.57 -1.15 -2.27
C ASP A 184 18.14 -2.04 -3.46
N LEU A 185 18.28 -1.53 -4.69
CA LEU A 185 18.02 -2.24 -5.94
C LEU A 185 19.34 -2.79 -6.49
N PHE A 186 19.40 -4.11 -6.67
CA PHE A 186 20.57 -4.80 -7.19
C PHE A 186 20.35 -5.22 -8.64
N PRO A 187 21.28 -4.92 -9.57
CA PRO A 187 21.15 -5.35 -10.96
C PRO A 187 21.30 -6.87 -11.06
N VAL A 188 20.44 -7.48 -11.88
CA VAL A 188 20.43 -8.93 -12.13
C VAL A 188 20.93 -9.18 -13.55
N LYS A 189 21.69 -10.26 -13.74
CA LYS A 189 22.17 -10.75 -15.02
C LYS A 189 21.65 -12.15 -15.24
N PHE A 190 20.74 -12.31 -16.20
CA PHE A 190 20.31 -13.62 -16.65
C PHE A 190 21.24 -14.12 -17.75
N THR A 191 21.71 -15.36 -17.60
CA THR A 191 22.48 -16.06 -18.63
C THR A 191 21.52 -16.70 -19.64
N PRO A 192 21.51 -16.25 -20.91
CA PRO A 192 20.62 -16.83 -21.92
C PRO A 192 21.05 -18.25 -22.28
N ILE A 193 20.09 -19.07 -22.68
CA ILE A 193 20.38 -20.39 -23.27
C ILE A 193 21.07 -20.19 -24.62
N ASN A 194 22.22 -20.85 -24.81
CA ASN A 194 22.86 -20.96 -26.12
C ASN A 194 22.14 -22.01 -26.97
N ASP A 195 21.01 -21.63 -27.56
CA ASP A 195 20.38 -22.45 -28.57
C ASP A 195 21.17 -22.36 -29.88
N ARG A 196 21.49 -23.53 -30.46
CA ARG A 196 22.19 -23.62 -31.76
C ARG A 196 21.32 -23.09 -32.91
N ASP A 197 20.00 -23.05 -32.73
CA ASP A 197 19.04 -22.55 -33.72
C ASP A 197 18.61 -21.11 -33.38
N GLN A 198 19.23 -20.15 -34.07
CA GLN A 198 18.96 -18.69 -33.95
C GLN A 198 17.64 -18.24 -34.59
N SER A 199 16.85 -19.15 -35.17
CA SER A 199 15.70 -18.79 -36.02
C SER A 199 14.51 -18.19 -35.26
N THR A 200 14.44 -18.28 -33.93
CA THR A 200 13.33 -17.76 -33.12
C THR A 200 13.84 -16.79 -32.06
N ALA A 201 13.22 -15.60 -31.98
CA ALA A 201 13.55 -14.60 -30.97
C ALA A 201 13.40 -15.20 -29.56
N LEU A 202 14.33 -14.90 -28.64
CA LEU A 202 14.33 -15.49 -27.29
C LEU A 202 12.98 -15.34 -26.57
N ILE A 203 12.22 -14.29 -26.87
CA ILE A 203 10.93 -13.98 -26.24
C ILE A 203 9.87 -15.08 -26.46
N THR A 204 9.89 -15.81 -27.59
CA THR A 204 8.90 -16.86 -27.88
C THR A 204 9.27 -18.23 -27.33
N LYS A 205 10.49 -18.41 -26.81
CA LYS A 205 10.94 -19.68 -26.25
C LYS A 205 10.45 -19.82 -24.81
N GLN A 206 9.92 -21.00 -24.47
CA GLN A 206 9.44 -21.30 -23.11
C GLN A 206 10.60 -21.41 -22.10
N ALA A 207 11.79 -21.79 -22.57
CA ALA A 207 13.03 -21.80 -21.81
C ALA A 207 13.93 -20.71 -22.40
N ARG A 208 14.25 -19.68 -21.60
CA ARG A 208 15.03 -18.50 -22.07
C ARG A 208 16.38 -18.37 -21.39
N TYR A 209 16.47 -18.81 -20.14
CA TYR A 209 17.61 -18.58 -19.28
C TYR A 209 18.06 -19.86 -18.57
N VAL A 210 19.36 -19.94 -18.30
CA VAL A 210 19.99 -21.00 -17.51
C VAL A 210 20.57 -20.48 -16.21
N CYS A 211 20.76 -21.38 -15.24
CA CYS A 211 21.57 -21.16 -14.05
C CYS A 211 23.02 -20.86 -14.44
N ALA A 212 23.61 -19.81 -13.87
CA ALA A 212 24.98 -19.42 -14.21
C ALA A 212 26.07 -20.42 -13.73
N VAL A 213 25.72 -21.36 -12.85
CA VAL A 213 26.65 -22.34 -12.27
C VAL A 213 26.44 -23.73 -12.84
N THR A 214 25.21 -24.25 -12.81
CA THR A 214 24.90 -25.62 -13.28
C THR A 214 24.44 -25.69 -14.72
N ASN A 215 24.16 -24.56 -15.37
CA ASN A 215 23.53 -24.50 -16.69
C ASN A 215 22.16 -25.20 -16.78
N ASP A 216 21.51 -25.46 -15.64
CA ASP A 216 20.13 -25.96 -15.62
C ASP A 216 19.16 -24.88 -16.11
N VAL A 217 18.12 -25.29 -16.84
CA VAL A 217 17.08 -24.37 -17.35
C VAL A 217 16.29 -23.76 -16.19
N LEU A 218 16.17 -22.43 -16.18
CA LEU A 218 15.36 -21.70 -15.20
C LEU A 218 13.90 -21.63 -15.63
N GLY A 219 12.99 -21.83 -14.68
CA GLY A 219 11.55 -21.74 -14.90
C GLY A 219 10.80 -21.45 -13.59
N ASN A 220 9.50 -21.12 -13.67
CA ASN A 220 8.70 -20.75 -12.50
C ASN A 220 8.59 -21.85 -11.43
N SER A 221 8.78 -23.11 -11.82
CA SER A 221 8.73 -24.25 -10.89
C SER A 221 10.02 -24.43 -10.10
N VAL A 222 11.14 -23.89 -10.59
CA VAL A 222 12.45 -24.05 -9.97
C VAL A 222 12.72 -22.80 -9.13
N PRO A 223 12.87 -22.93 -7.81
CA PRO A 223 13.14 -21.77 -6.98
C PRO A 223 14.57 -21.26 -7.24
N CYS A 224 14.68 -19.96 -7.48
CA CYS A 224 15.92 -19.31 -7.89
C CYS A 224 16.34 -18.27 -6.84
N ALA A 225 17.63 -17.95 -6.80
CA ALA A 225 18.20 -16.86 -6.01
C ALA A 225 19.16 -16.03 -6.87
N VAL A 226 19.32 -14.77 -6.49
CA VAL A 226 20.31 -13.85 -7.06
C VAL A 226 21.45 -13.66 -6.08
N LEU A 227 22.68 -13.74 -6.58
CA LEU A 227 23.87 -13.38 -5.82
C LEU A 227 24.13 -11.88 -5.95
N LYS A 228 24.18 -11.15 -4.84
CA LYS A 228 24.37 -9.69 -4.86
C LYS A 228 25.75 -9.24 -5.35
N THR A 229 26.76 -10.10 -5.24
CA THR A 229 28.16 -9.83 -5.66
C THR A 229 28.34 -9.84 -7.17
N SER A 230 27.79 -10.84 -7.86
CA SER A 230 27.87 -11.00 -9.32
C SER A 230 26.63 -10.51 -10.06
N GLY A 231 25.49 -10.45 -9.38
CA GLY A 231 24.17 -10.22 -9.97
C GLY A 231 23.61 -11.45 -10.70
N SER A 232 24.29 -12.59 -10.65
CA SER A 232 23.91 -13.78 -11.42
C SER A 232 22.78 -14.56 -10.76
N VAL A 233 21.93 -15.17 -11.58
CA VAL A 233 20.81 -16.00 -11.12
C VAL A 233 21.25 -17.47 -11.04
N VAL A 234 20.97 -18.08 -9.90
CA VAL A 234 21.37 -19.43 -9.53
C VAL A 234 20.17 -20.17 -8.93
N THR A 235 20.07 -21.48 -9.10
CA THR A 235 19.00 -22.27 -8.46
C THR A 235 19.25 -22.41 -6.96
N LEU A 236 18.20 -22.51 -6.14
CA LEU A 236 18.37 -22.73 -4.70
C LEU A 236 19.13 -24.04 -4.38
N ASP A 237 18.95 -25.07 -5.19
CA ASP A 237 19.70 -26.33 -5.03
C ASP A 237 21.21 -26.14 -5.13
N CYS A 238 21.66 -25.26 -6.03
CA CYS A 238 23.08 -24.91 -6.16
C CYS A 238 23.56 -24.10 -4.95
N VAL A 239 22.72 -23.18 -4.47
CA VAL A 239 23.01 -22.41 -3.26
C VAL A 239 23.27 -23.34 -2.07
N ASP A 240 22.37 -24.30 -1.86
CA ASP A 240 22.40 -25.15 -0.69
C ASP A 240 23.52 -26.20 -0.75
N LYS A 241 23.80 -26.75 -1.94
CA LYS A 241 24.78 -27.84 -2.11
C LYS A 241 26.22 -27.35 -2.27
N LEU A 242 26.42 -26.20 -2.93
CA LEU A 242 27.74 -25.68 -3.31
C LEU A 242 28.06 -24.40 -2.53
N LEU A 243 27.22 -23.37 -2.65
CA LEU A 243 27.58 -22.03 -2.16
C LEU A 243 27.61 -21.93 -0.63
N ARG A 244 26.71 -22.62 0.09
CA ARG A 244 26.73 -22.61 1.57
C ARG A 244 27.97 -23.28 2.18
N LYS A 245 28.66 -24.14 1.43
CA LYS A 245 29.90 -24.78 1.91
C LYS A 245 31.09 -23.86 1.77
N ASP A 246 31.24 -23.23 0.61
CA ASP A 246 32.42 -22.46 0.27
C ASP A 246 32.27 -20.95 0.58
N MET A 247 31.03 -20.45 0.72
CA MET A 247 30.67 -19.03 0.93
C MET A 247 31.43 -18.06 0.00
N LEU A 248 31.67 -18.54 -1.22
CA LEU A 248 32.37 -17.86 -2.29
C LEU A 248 31.51 -17.87 -3.55
N ASP A 249 31.51 -16.74 -4.25
CA ASP A 249 30.80 -16.63 -5.52
C ASP A 249 31.63 -17.28 -6.64
N PRO A 250 31.09 -18.30 -7.35
CA PRO A 250 31.84 -19.07 -8.34
C PRO A 250 32.20 -18.27 -9.60
N ILE A 251 31.60 -17.10 -9.82
CA ILE A 251 31.82 -16.31 -11.03
C ILE A 251 32.90 -15.24 -10.82
N ASN A 252 32.96 -14.65 -9.61
CA ASN A 252 33.88 -13.54 -9.31
C ASN A 252 34.87 -13.86 -8.18
N ASN A 253 34.81 -15.05 -7.57
CA ASN A 253 35.64 -15.50 -6.46
C ASN A 253 35.63 -14.58 -5.23
N LYS A 254 34.59 -13.75 -5.05
CA LYS A 254 34.44 -12.90 -3.87
C LYS A 254 33.75 -13.66 -2.75
N LYS A 255 34.14 -13.39 -1.51
CA LYS A 255 33.47 -13.89 -0.32
C LYS A 255 32.07 -13.27 -0.22
N MET A 256 31.09 -14.11 0.06
CA MET A 256 29.69 -13.71 0.23
C MET A 256 29.22 -14.03 1.65
N ALA A 257 28.28 -13.23 2.17
CA ALA A 257 27.53 -13.57 3.37
C ALA A 257 26.17 -14.18 2.99
N GLU A 258 25.49 -14.82 3.95
CA GLU A 258 24.14 -15.37 3.73
C GLU A 258 23.13 -14.26 3.34
N SER A 259 23.35 -13.03 3.81
CA SER A 259 22.55 -11.86 3.46
C SER A 259 22.70 -11.40 2.01
N ASP A 260 23.76 -11.82 1.31
CA ASP A 260 24.00 -11.47 -0.09
C ASP A 260 23.32 -12.45 -1.07
N ILE A 261 22.69 -13.50 -0.54
CA ILE A 261 21.90 -14.47 -1.29
C ILE A 261 20.43 -14.05 -1.18
N ILE A 262 19.88 -13.55 -2.29
CA ILE A 262 18.51 -13.04 -2.33
C ILE A 262 17.63 -14.09 -3.02
N PRO A 263 16.78 -14.85 -2.30
CA PRO A 263 15.85 -15.78 -2.93
C PRO A 263 14.79 -14.99 -3.72
N LEU A 264 14.62 -15.31 -4.99
CA LEU A 264 13.61 -14.69 -5.84
C LEU A 264 12.22 -15.16 -5.43
N LYS A 265 11.30 -14.21 -5.24
CA LYS A 265 9.91 -14.55 -4.99
C LYS A 265 9.20 -14.84 -6.30
N ALA A 266 8.81 -16.10 -6.47
CA ALA A 266 7.78 -16.45 -7.43
C ALA A 266 6.48 -15.71 -7.06
N SER A 267 5.66 -15.39 -8.05
CA SER A 267 4.33 -14.81 -7.86
C SER A 267 3.34 -15.84 -7.28
N LEU A 268 3.71 -16.47 -6.17
CA LEU A 268 2.73 -17.07 -5.29
C LEU A 268 2.17 -15.92 -4.46
N TYR A 269 1.03 -15.42 -4.90
CA TYR A 269 0.11 -14.68 -4.05
C TYR A 269 -0.29 -15.62 -2.90
N THR A 270 0.56 -15.76 -1.89
CA THR A 270 0.07 -16.05 -0.54
C THR A 270 -0.61 -14.77 -0.10
N ILE A 271 -1.86 -14.59 -0.50
CA ILE A 271 -2.80 -13.76 0.22
C ILE A 271 -2.97 -14.47 1.58
N SER A 272 -2.00 -14.30 2.49
CA SER A 272 -2.27 -14.50 3.91
C SER A 272 -3.03 -13.24 4.35
N HIS A 273 -4.30 -13.19 3.99
CA HIS A 273 -5.25 -12.38 4.76
C HIS A 273 -5.70 -13.25 5.92
N CYS A 274 -5.30 -12.83 7.12
CA CYS A 274 -6.19 -12.85 8.26
C CYS A 274 -5.89 -11.57 9.05
#